data_AF-A0A4Y2UDV0-F1
#
_entry.id   AF-A0A4Y2UDV0-F1
#
_cell.length_a   1.000
_cell.length_b   1.000
_cell.length_c   1.000
_cell.angle_alpha   90.00
_cell.angle_beta   90.00
_cell.angle_gamma   90.00
#
_symmetry.space_group_name_H-M   'P 1'
#
loop_
_entity.id
_entity.type
_entity.pdbx_description
1 polymer ?
#
loop_
_entity_poly.entity_id
_entity_poly.type
_entity_poly.pdbx_seq_one_letter_code
_entity_poly.pdbx_strand_id
1 'polypeptide(L)'
;MAKFGVKEYCEMLLFYGECGCKAKSATRLYRDRFPEGPHPTRQTILKVIKHLRETDCVTSQLRVRRPRNVGRKAQSEDVLEYALTHPQSST
;
A
#
# COMPACT_ATOMS: atom_id res chain seq x y z
N MET A 1 -3.07 15.53 -3.32
CA MET A 1 -2.23 14.42 -2.79
C MET A 1 -1.51 13.81 -3.99
N ALA A 2 -0.23 13.48 -3.86
CA ALA A 2 0.44 12.69 -4.89
C ALA A 2 -0.38 11.42 -5.13
N LYS A 3 -0.63 11.08 -6.40
CA LYS A 3 -1.36 9.88 -6.78
C LYS A 3 -0.36 8.73 -6.72
N PHE A 4 -0.44 7.91 -5.68
CA PHE A 4 0.29 6.65 -5.59
C PHE A 4 -0.48 5.58 -6.35
N GLY A 5 0.23 4.74 -7.09
CA GLY A 5 -0.34 3.58 -7.76
C GLY A 5 -0.52 2.39 -6.81
N VAL A 6 -1.07 1.31 -7.35
CA VAL A 6 -1.32 0.06 -6.60
C VAL A 6 0.00 -0.54 -6.09
N LYS A 7 1.06 -0.45 -6.90
CA LYS A 7 2.41 -0.92 -6.55
C LYS A 7 2.95 -0.19 -5.31
N GLU A 8 2.90 1.14 -5.32
CA GLU A 8 3.34 1.98 -4.22
C GLU A 8 2.50 1.75 -2.96
N TYR A 9 1.20 1.45 -3.10
CA TYR A 9 0.37 1.04 -1.97
C TYR A 9 0.80 -0.31 -1.37
N CYS A 10 1.10 -1.31 -2.20
CA CYS A 10 1.65 -2.58 -1.72
C CYS A 10 2.99 -2.37 -0.99
N GLU A 11 3.90 -1.58 -1.55
CA GLU A 11 5.19 -1.25 -0.92
C GLU A 11 5.00 -0.53 0.42
N MET A 12 4.06 0.41 0.53
CA MET A 12 3.73 1.05 1.81
C MET A 12 3.23 0.06 2.87
N LEU A 13 2.43 -0.94 2.46
CA LEU A 13 1.92 -1.97 3.36
C LEU A 13 3.04 -2.89 3.84
N LEU A 14 3.92 -3.33 2.94
CA LEU A 14 5.05 -4.19 3.25
C LEU A 14 6.02 -3.52 4.22
N PHE A 15 6.47 -2.30 3.91
CA PHE A 15 7.38 -1.57 4.81
C PHE A 15 6.74 -1.21 6.14
N TYR A 16 5.42 -1.01 6.19
CA TYR A 16 4.73 -0.83 7.46
C TYR A 16 4.79 -2.08 8.34
N GLY A 17 4.64 -3.27 7.74
CA GLY A 17 4.83 -4.56 8.40
C GLY A 17 6.26 -4.77 8.89
N GLU A 18 7.25 -4.59 7.99
CA GLU A 18 8.69 -4.71 8.31
C GLU A 18 9.12 -3.77 9.44
N CYS A 19 8.56 -2.57 9.48
CA CYS A 19 8.81 -1.60 10.54
C CYS A 19 8.08 -1.89 11.86
N GLY A 20 7.46 -3.06 12.03
CA GLY A 20 6.71 -3.42 13.23
C GLY A 20 5.50 -2.52 13.45
N CYS A 21 4.75 -2.23 12.39
CA CYS A 21 3.60 -1.32 12.39
C CYS A 21 3.93 0.14 12.78
N LYS A 22 5.18 0.59 12.58
CA LYS A 22 5.60 1.97 12.87
C LYS A 22 5.63 2.80 11.59
N ALA A 23 4.58 3.59 11.37
CA ALA A 23 4.45 4.43 10.17
C ALA A 23 5.61 5.42 9.94
N LYS A 24 6.22 5.97 11.01
CA LYS A 24 7.36 6.89 10.89
C LYS A 24 8.61 6.17 10.37
N SER A 25 8.87 4.97 10.86
CA SER A 25 9.97 4.13 10.34
C SER A 25 9.69 3.71 8.91
N ALA A 26 8.45 3.31 8.60
CA ALA A 26 8.06 2.92 7.24
C ALA A 26 8.25 4.06 6.22
N THR A 27 7.94 5.32 6.59
CA THR A 27 8.22 6.45 5.69
C THR A 27 9.71 6.68 5.43
N ARG A 28 10.58 6.36 6.41
CA ARG A 28 12.03 6.47 6.23
C ARG A 28 12.52 5.35 5.34
N LEU A 29 12.13 4.12 5.63
CA LEU A 29 12.49 2.94 4.85
C LEU A 29 12.05 3.06 3.39
N TYR A 30 10.82 3.54 3.15
CA TYR A 30 10.32 3.80 1.80
C TYR A 30 11.22 4.80 1.05
N ARG A 31 11.64 5.89 1.71
CA ARG A 31 12.52 6.90 1.11
C ARG A 31 13.92 6.34 0.85
N ASP A 32 14.44 5.54 1.75
CA ASP A 32 15.77 4.93 1.62
C ASP A 32 15.80 3.91 0.46
N ARG A 33 14.71 3.16 0.27
CA ARG A 33 14.54 2.19 -0.84
C ARG A 33 14.22 2.87 -2.18
N PHE A 34 13.47 3.96 -2.14
CA PHE A 34 13.05 4.73 -3.31
C PHE A 34 13.47 6.19 -3.14
N PRO A 35 14.75 6.52 -3.42
CA PRO A 35 15.26 7.88 -3.28
C PRO A 35 14.65 8.84 -4.31
N GLU A 36 14.25 8.32 -5.46
CA GLU A 36 13.62 9.07 -6.54
C GLU A 36 12.08 9.01 -6.45
N GLY A 37 11.42 10.13 -6.75
CA GLY A 37 9.97 10.19 -6.90
C GLY A 37 9.20 10.61 -5.64
N PRO A 38 7.86 10.47 -5.65
CA PRO A 38 7.01 10.94 -4.57
C PRO A 38 7.15 10.06 -3.33
N HIS A 39 7.41 10.68 -2.18
CA HIS A 39 7.48 9.94 -0.91
C HIS A 39 6.15 10.03 -0.13
N PRO A 40 5.65 8.90 0.40
CA PRO A 40 4.47 8.92 1.23
C PRO A 40 4.73 9.64 2.55
N THR A 41 3.70 10.36 3.02
CA THR A 41 3.71 10.90 4.38
C THR A 41 3.24 9.84 5.38
N ARG A 42 3.51 10.05 6.67
CA ARG A 42 2.98 9.20 7.75
C ARG A 42 1.46 9.05 7.67
N GLN A 43 0.75 10.12 7.32
CA GLN A 43 -0.70 10.10 7.18
C GLN A 43 -1.15 9.25 5.99
N THR A 44 -0.40 9.25 4.89
CA THR A 44 -0.68 8.41 3.71
C THR A 44 -0.65 6.93 4.10
N ILE A 45 0.44 6.47 4.73
CA ILE A 45 0.58 5.07 5.16
C ILE A 45 -0.55 4.66 6.10
N LEU A 46 -0.86 5.48 7.11
CA LEU A 46 -1.94 5.17 8.05
C LEU A 46 -3.32 5.11 7.37
N LYS A 47 -3.57 5.95 6.37
CA LYS A 47 -4.81 5.88 5.58
C LYS A 47 -4.91 4.60 4.76
N VAL A 48 -3.80 4.16 4.15
CA VAL A 48 -3.75 2.90 3.39
C VAL A 48 -4.03 1.72 4.31
N ILE A 49 -3.39 1.67 5.48
CA ILE A 49 -3.65 0.63 6.49
C ILE A 49 -5.09 0.65 6.99
N LYS A 50 -5.62 1.85 7.28
CA LYS A 50 -7.02 2.00 7.70
C LYS A 50 -7.96 1.47 6.61
N HIS A 51 -7.72 1.83 5.35
CA HIS A 51 -8.54 1.40 4.23
C HIS A 51 -8.50 -0.11 4.07
N LEU A 52 -7.32 -0.72 4.08
CA LEU A 52 -7.16 -2.17 3.98
C LEU A 52 -7.95 -2.90 5.09
N ARG A 53 -7.93 -2.39 6.33
CA ARG A 53 -8.72 -2.98 7.43
C ARG A 53 -10.23 -2.85 7.24
N GLU A 54 -10.69 -1.78 6.60
CA GLU A 54 -12.12 -1.50 6.39
C GLU A 54 -12.69 -2.22 5.17
N THR A 55 -11.91 -2.35 4.09
CA THR A 55 -12.40 -2.85 2.79
C THR A 55 -11.74 -4.14 2.33
N ASP A 56 -10.68 -4.59 3.00
CA ASP A 56 -9.86 -5.75 2.60
C ASP A 56 -9.37 -5.65 1.15
N CYS A 57 -9.08 -4.41 0.72
CA CYS A 57 -8.71 -4.09 -0.65
C CYS A 57 -7.59 -3.03 -0.70
N VAL A 58 -6.54 -3.34 -1.46
CA VAL A 58 -5.37 -2.46 -1.65
C VAL A 58 -5.61 -1.42 -2.74
N THR A 59 -6.45 -1.78 -3.71
CA THR A 59 -6.91 -0.81 -4.70
C THR A 59 -7.84 0.15 -3.98
N SER A 60 -7.36 1.35 -3.69
CA SER A 60 -8.26 2.44 -3.33
C SER A 60 -9.26 2.51 -4.48
N GLN A 61 -10.53 2.18 -4.22
CA GLN A 61 -11.60 2.49 -5.15
C GLN A 61 -11.62 4.02 -5.26
N LEU A 62 -10.77 4.54 -6.16
CA LEU A 62 -10.75 5.92 -6.58
C LEU A 62 -12.19 6.21 -6.96
N ARG A 63 -12.75 7.22 -6.31
CA ARG A 63 -14.16 7.65 -6.36
C ARG A 63 -14.63 7.98 -7.79
N VAL A 64 -14.69 6.99 -8.66
CA VAL A 64 -15.30 7.05 -9.97
C VAL A 64 -16.47 6.09 -9.89
N ARG A 65 -17.63 6.66 -9.52
CA ARG A 65 -18.99 6.19 -9.82
C ARG A 65 -19.25 4.70 -9.53
N ARG A 66 -19.97 4.41 -8.43
CA ARG A 66 -20.60 3.11 -8.06
C ARG A 66 -20.37 1.97 -9.09
N PRO A 67 -19.56 0.95 -8.77
CA PRO A 67 -19.65 -0.32 -9.47
C PRO A 67 -20.86 -1.07 -8.91
N ARG A 68 -21.86 -1.29 -9.77
CA ARG A 68 -22.96 -2.22 -9.52
C ARG A 68 -22.35 -3.61 -9.39
N ASN A 69 -22.33 -4.19 -8.19
CA ASN A 69 -22.03 -5.60 -7.89
C ASN A 69 -21.11 -6.30 -8.91
N VAL A 70 -19.83 -5.97 -8.94
CA VAL A 70 -18.84 -6.83 -9.61
C VAL A 70 -17.89 -7.32 -8.53
N GLY A 71 -18.10 -8.58 -8.13
CA GLY A 71 -17.23 -9.29 -7.22
C GLY A 71 -15.86 -9.48 -7.87
N ARG A 72 -14.94 -8.58 -7.56
CA ARG A 72 -13.51 -8.89 -7.55
C ARG A 72 -12.87 -8.04 -6.46
N LYS A 73 -12.84 -8.59 -5.25
CA LYS A 73 -11.98 -8.06 -4.19
C LYS A 73 -10.55 -8.35 -4.64
N ALA A 74 -9.78 -7.31 -4.88
CA ALA A 74 -8.33 -7.39 -4.81
C ALA A 74 -7.99 -7.64 -3.34
N GLN A 75 -8.00 -8.90 -2.92
CA GLN A 75 -7.92 -9.34 -1.53
C GLN A 75 -6.52 -9.03 -0.97
N SER A 76 -6.34 -9.14 0.35
CA SER A 76 -5.01 -9.21 0.97
C SER A 76 -4.04 -10.21 0.31
N GLU A 77 -4.59 -11.20 -0.40
CA GLU A 77 -3.91 -12.13 -1.31
C GLU A 77 -3.07 -11.42 -2.38
N ASP A 78 -3.52 -10.28 -2.93
CA ASP A 78 -2.77 -9.52 -3.94
C ASP A 78 -1.51 -8.88 -3.35
N VAL A 79 -1.52 -8.52 -2.06
CA VAL A 79 -0.30 -8.03 -1.38
C VAL A 79 0.69 -9.17 -1.21
N LEU A 80 0.19 -10.36 -0.89
CA LEU A 80 1.02 -11.56 -0.73
C LEU A 80 1.62 -11.97 -2.08
N GLU A 81 0.83 -12.02 -3.14
CA GLU A 81 1.30 -12.29 -4.50
C GLU A 81 2.32 -11.22 -4.95
N TYR A 82 2.08 -9.95 -4.62
CA TYR A 82 3.03 -8.87 -4.89
C TYR A 82 4.37 -9.09 -4.17
N ALA A 83 4.35 -9.46 -2.89
CA ALA A 83 5.56 -9.75 -2.13
C ALA A 83 6.34 -10.96 -2.71
N LEU A 84 5.62 -12.01 -3.11
CA LEU A 84 6.21 -13.21 -3.72
C LEU A 84 6.85 -12.93 -5.09
N THR A 85 6.24 -12.05 -5.88
CA THR A 85 6.73 -11.67 -7.21
C THR A 85 7.84 -10.60 -7.16
N HIS A 86 7.99 -9.90 -6.03
CA HIS A 86 8.96 -8.82 -5.84
C HIS A 86 9.81 -9.06 -4.58
N PRO A 87 10.73 -10.04 -4.58
CA PRO A 87 11.51 -10.42 -3.39
C PRO A 87 12.38 -9.27 -2.85
N GLN A 88 12.85 -8.37 -3.72
CA GLN A 88 13.64 -7.18 -3.34
C GLN A 88 12.84 -6.15 -2.52
N SER A 89 11.50 -6.19 -2.63
CA SER A 89 10.63 -5.31 -1.86
C SER A 89 10.44 -5.81 -0.42
N SER A 90 10.62 -7.12 -0.19
CA SER A 90 10.35 -7.82 1.08
C SER A 90 11.61 -8.28 1.83
N THR A 91 12.81 -7.92 1.37
CA THR A 91 14.10 -8.32 1.99
C THR A 91 14.57 -7.30 3.03
#